data_AF-A0A0L0FEL3-F1
#
_entry.id   AF-A0A0L0FEL3-F1
#
_cell.length_a   1.000
_cell.length_b   1.000
_cell.length_c   1.000
_cell.angle_alpha   90.00
_cell.angle_beta   90.00
_cell.angle_gamma   90.00
#
_symmetry.space_group_name_H-M   'P 1'
#
loop_
_entity.id
_entity.type
_entity.pdbx_description
1 polymer ?
#
loop_
_entity_poly.entity_id
_entity_poly.type
_entity_poly.pdbx_seq_one_letter_code
_entity_poly.pdbx_strand_id
1 'polypeptide(L)'
;MSYEAYDLINQLLNRTPTARPSLGQMKQHPFFHDIQWDKLLLSPGPFIPSPGDGEDTKYFCVREGEASGAGDQPTRYSMVDNAPSTPQEDTDVNDDKMEVDDIAEVANIDAGIFNSFDEKVAHNLQGMNGQMVKHIRQRRAQSLASVKNRNIKEDDANPSHITSVKRTVSSQHPGMKMPVLPDYGL
;
A
#
# COMPACT_ATOMS: atom_id res chain seq x y z
N MET A 1 12.46 32.50 -8.96
CA MET A 1 11.31 31.58 -9.06
C MET A 1 10.26 32.25 -9.94
N SER A 2 9.61 31.53 -10.86
CA SER A 2 8.58 32.16 -11.72
C SER A 2 7.29 32.44 -10.94
N TYR A 3 6.46 33.36 -11.44
CA TYR A 3 5.20 33.71 -10.81
C TYR A 3 4.25 32.51 -10.74
N GLU A 4 4.16 31.77 -11.84
CA GLU A 4 3.33 30.57 -11.98
C GLU A 4 3.78 29.47 -11.01
N ALA A 5 5.09 29.33 -10.79
CA ALA A 5 5.64 28.38 -9.82
C ALA A 5 5.25 28.76 -8.38
N TYR A 6 5.36 30.05 -8.04
CA TYR A 6 4.98 30.56 -6.72
C TYR A 6 3.48 30.41 -6.45
N ASP A 7 2.64 30.75 -7.44
CA ASP A 7 1.19 30.59 -7.36
C ASP A 7 0.77 29.13 -7.14
N LEU A 8 1.33 28.21 -7.94
CA LEU A 8 1.06 26.77 -7.80
C LEU A 8 1.41 26.26 -6.39
N ILE A 9 2.57 26.66 -5.86
CA ILE A 9 3.02 26.24 -4.53
C ILE A 9 2.05 26.74 -3.45
N ASN A 10 1.62 28.00 -3.50
CA ASN A 10 0.67 28.53 -2.52
C ASN A 10 -0.68 27.82 -2.58
N GLN A 11 -1.15 27.47 -3.78
CA GLN A 11 -2.39 26.72 -3.95
C GLN A 11 -2.28 25.28 -3.40
N LEU A 12 -1.16 24.60 -3.65
CA LEU A 12 -0.91 23.24 -3.15
C LEU A 12 -0.71 23.19 -1.63
N LEU A 13 -0.06 24.20 -1.07
CA LEU A 13 0.22 24.30 0.36
C LEU A 13 -0.88 25.03 1.15
N ASN A 14 -2.08 25.17 0.56
CA ASN A 14 -3.22 25.73 1.27
C ASN A 14 -3.58 24.87 2.49
N ARG A 15 -3.68 25.51 3.66
CA ARG A 15 -4.01 24.87 4.94
C ARG A 15 -5.36 24.16 4.90
N THR A 16 -6.32 24.69 4.15
CA THR A 16 -7.64 24.10 3.98
C THR A 16 -7.61 23.07 2.85
N PRO A 17 -7.77 21.76 3.13
CA PRO A 17 -7.63 20.72 2.10
C PRO A 17 -8.64 20.83 0.95
N THR A 18 -9.86 21.29 1.25
CA THR A 18 -10.92 21.49 0.25
C THR A 18 -10.68 22.68 -0.67
N ALA A 19 -9.78 23.59 -0.29
CA ALA A 19 -9.37 24.73 -1.10
C ALA A 19 -8.14 24.44 -1.98
N ARG A 20 -7.52 23.26 -1.83
CA ARG A 20 -6.41 22.84 -2.70
C ARG A 20 -6.96 22.48 -4.08
N PRO A 21 -6.19 22.71 -5.16
CA PRO A 21 -6.64 22.42 -6.52
C PRO A 21 -6.85 20.91 -6.70
N SER A 22 -7.95 20.56 -7.37
CA SER A 22 -8.19 19.21 -7.88
C SER A 22 -7.25 18.87 -9.04
N LEU A 23 -7.17 17.59 -9.43
CA LEU A 23 -6.37 17.17 -10.59
C LEU A 23 -6.72 17.92 -11.87
N GLY A 24 -8.01 18.18 -12.12
CA GLY A 24 -8.46 18.91 -13.30
C GLY A 24 -7.95 20.36 -13.31
N GLN A 25 -8.02 21.04 -12.17
CA GLN A 25 -7.49 22.40 -12.00
C GLN A 25 -5.96 22.43 -12.09
N MET A 26 -5.28 21.42 -11.52
CA MET A 26 -3.83 21.32 -11.58
C MET A 26 -3.33 21.13 -13.02
N LYS A 27 -3.98 20.28 -13.83
CA LYS A 27 -3.63 20.10 -15.25
C LYS A 27 -3.79 21.37 -16.09
N GLN A 28 -4.69 22.26 -15.70
CA GLN A 28 -4.99 23.53 -16.39
C GLN A 28 -4.16 24.71 -15.86
N HIS A 29 -3.36 24.51 -14.80
CA HIS A 29 -2.58 25.57 -14.19
C HIS A 29 -1.53 26.12 -15.17
N PRO A 30 -1.32 27.44 -15.28
CA PRO A 30 -0.35 28.05 -16.21
C PRO A 30 1.07 27.52 -16.08
N PHE A 31 1.47 27.08 -14.90
CA PHE A 31 2.78 26.44 -14.67
C PHE A 31 3.00 25.19 -15.57
N PHE A 32 1.94 24.47 -15.94
CA PHE A 32 2.01 23.26 -16.77
C PHE A 32 1.57 23.50 -18.23
N HIS A 33 1.61 24.75 -18.73
CA HIS A 33 1.10 25.10 -20.06
C HIS A 33 1.72 24.29 -21.22
N ASP A 34 2.99 23.92 -21.12
CA ASP A 34 3.71 23.16 -22.14
C ASP A 34 3.60 21.63 -21.97
N ILE A 35 2.92 21.16 -20.93
CA ILE A 35 2.81 19.72 -20.65
C ILE A 35 1.67 19.10 -21.46
N GLN A 36 2.04 18.19 -22.37
CA GLN A 36 1.09 17.31 -23.04
C GLN A 36 0.80 16.08 -22.20
N TRP A 37 -0.22 16.16 -21.33
CA TRP A 37 -0.56 15.12 -20.35
C TRP A 37 -0.77 13.72 -20.96
N ASP A 38 -1.31 13.62 -22.18
CA ASP A 38 -1.56 12.33 -22.84
C ASP A 38 -0.28 11.69 -23.43
N LYS A 39 0.79 12.47 -23.59
CA LYS A 39 2.07 12.03 -24.17
C LYS A 39 3.23 12.07 -23.18
N LEU A 40 2.96 12.40 -21.91
CA LEU A 40 3.98 12.56 -20.88
C LEU A 40 4.84 11.29 -20.70
N LEU A 41 4.25 10.10 -20.86
CA LEU A 41 4.98 8.83 -20.76
C LEU A 41 5.81 8.49 -22.01
N LEU A 42 5.60 9.21 -23.11
CA LEU A 42 6.35 9.06 -24.36
C LEU A 42 7.50 10.05 -24.45
N SER A 43 7.46 11.15 -23.69
CA SER A 43 8.56 12.12 -23.67
C SER A 43 9.77 11.56 -22.91
N PRO A 44 11.00 11.75 -23.42
CA PRO A 44 12.19 11.38 -22.67
C PRO A 44 12.25 12.19 -21.37
N GLY A 45 12.62 11.51 -20.27
CA GLY A 45 12.85 12.18 -18.99
C GLY A 45 14.02 13.19 -19.10
N PRO A 46 14.00 14.28 -18.33
CA PRO A 46 15.09 15.27 -18.33
C PRO A 46 16.41 14.71 -17.77
N PHE A 47 16.34 13.56 -17.09
CA PHE A 47 17.47 12.87 -16.48
C PHE A 47 17.41 11.39 -16.81
N ILE A 48 18.55 10.84 -17.25
CA ILE A 48 18.74 9.41 -17.50
C ILE A 48 19.77 8.91 -16.47
N PRO A 49 19.39 8.00 -15.55
CA PRO A 49 20.33 7.39 -14.62
C PRO A 49 21.46 6.65 -15.35
N SER A 50 22.67 6.71 -14.81
CA SER A 50 23.84 6.01 -15.36
C SER A 50 24.42 5.02 -14.32
N PRO A 51 23.68 3.98 -13.91
CA PRO A 51 24.22 2.93 -13.05
C PRO A 51 25.39 2.20 -13.74
N GLY A 52 26.38 1.78 -12.95
CA GLY A 52 27.55 1.05 -13.45
C GLY A 52 27.22 -0.38 -13.85
N ASP A 53 26.38 -1.05 -13.05
CA ASP A 53 25.88 -2.40 -13.31
C ASP A 53 24.44 -2.55 -12.76
N GLY A 54 23.89 -3.77 -12.83
CA GLY A 54 22.54 -4.07 -12.33
C GLY A 54 22.41 -4.06 -10.80
N GLU A 55 23.52 -4.00 -10.08
CA GLU A 55 23.56 -3.98 -8.60
C GLU A 55 23.97 -2.60 -8.05
N ASP A 56 24.26 -1.63 -8.93
CA ASP A 56 24.66 -0.28 -8.55
C ASP A 56 23.54 0.45 -7.79
N THR A 57 23.81 0.72 -6.52
CA THR A 57 22.88 1.38 -5.58
C THR A 57 23.25 2.83 -5.29
N LYS A 58 24.13 3.47 -6.08
CA LYS A 58 24.61 4.84 -5.79
C LYS A 58 23.55 5.95 -5.77
N TYR A 59 22.38 5.72 -6.38
CA TYR A 59 21.25 6.65 -6.30
C TYR A 59 20.41 6.48 -5.03
N PHE A 60 20.71 5.46 -4.22
CA PHE A 60 20.07 5.18 -2.94
C PHE A 60 21.03 5.56 -1.81
N CYS A 61 20.52 6.24 -0.80
CA CYS A 61 21.28 6.52 0.41
C CYS A 61 21.28 5.27 1.29
N VAL A 62 22.45 4.90 1.83
CA VAL A 62 22.54 3.85 2.85
C VAL A 62 21.85 4.36 4.12
N ARG A 63 20.89 3.59 4.65
CA ARG A 63 20.29 3.89 5.95
C ARG A 63 21.31 3.54 7.03
N GLU A 64 21.78 4.54 7.78
CA GLU A 64 22.67 4.30 8.92
C GLU A 64 21.97 3.35 9.91
N GLY A 65 22.47 2.12 10.00
CA GLY A 65 21.86 1.03 10.77
C GLY A 65 22.29 -0.36 10.33
N GLU A 66 22.81 -0.53 9.12
CA GLU A 66 23.28 -1.82 8.58
C GLU A 66 24.79 -1.86 8.30
N ALA A 67 25.56 -0.97 8.92
CA ALA A 67 27.02 -1.01 8.92
C ALA A 67 27.54 -1.21 10.34
N SER A 68 27.07 -2.25 11.03
CA SER A 68 27.72 -2.73 12.25
C SER A 68 28.95 -3.55 11.87
N GLY A 69 30.12 -2.89 11.90
CA GLY A 69 31.39 -3.58 12.11
C GLY A 69 32.38 -3.56 10.95
N ALA A 70 32.87 -2.37 10.56
CA ALA A 70 34.27 -2.17 10.20
C ALA A 70 34.52 -0.67 10.18
N GLY A 71 35.55 -0.22 10.91
CA GLY A 71 35.93 1.17 10.94
C GLY A 71 36.46 1.60 9.57
N ASP A 72 35.59 2.17 8.75
CA ASP A 72 35.98 3.18 7.79
C ASP A 72 34.81 4.16 7.62
N GLN A 73 35.13 5.44 7.65
CA GLN A 73 34.15 6.53 7.75
C GLN A 73 33.17 6.49 6.57
N PRO A 74 31.85 6.53 6.79
CA PRO A 74 30.94 6.80 5.68
C PRO A 74 31.20 8.24 5.24
N THR A 75 31.65 8.41 4.00
CA THR A 75 31.72 9.70 3.33
C THR A 75 30.31 10.29 3.28
N ARG A 76 30.01 11.07 4.31
CA ARG A 76 28.89 12.00 4.38
C ARG A 76 28.93 12.83 3.09
N TYR A 77 28.01 12.53 2.17
CA TYR A 77 27.68 13.25 0.94
C TYR A 77 28.76 14.22 0.42
N SER A 78 29.72 13.74 -0.37
CA SER A 78 30.45 14.61 -1.30
C SER A 78 29.64 14.75 -2.60
N MET A 79 28.53 15.48 -2.53
CA MET A 79 28.01 16.18 -3.71
C MET A 79 28.69 17.54 -3.76
N VAL A 80 29.88 17.58 -4.37
CA VAL A 80 30.49 18.79 -4.94
C VAL A 80 30.05 18.76 -6.41
N ASP A 81 29.29 19.72 -6.95
CA ASP A 81 29.69 21.10 -7.20
C ASP A 81 28.46 22.05 -7.26
N ASN A 82 28.65 23.29 -6.80
CA ASN A 82 27.82 24.49 -6.99
C ASN A 82 26.48 24.65 -6.24
N ALA A 83 26.50 24.65 -4.91
CA ALA A 83 25.52 25.39 -4.11
C ALA A 83 26.21 26.61 -3.44
N PRO A 84 25.65 27.82 -3.51
CA PRO A 84 26.27 29.01 -2.91
C PRO A 84 26.34 28.85 -1.40
N SER A 85 27.50 29.12 -0.81
CA SER A 85 27.78 29.00 0.62
C SER A 85 26.75 29.77 1.44
N THR A 86 26.03 29.06 2.30
CA THR A 86 25.21 29.64 3.36
C THR A 86 26.10 30.34 4.39
N PRO A 87 25.76 31.57 4.82
CA PRO A 87 26.48 32.25 5.90
C PRO A 87 26.45 31.44 7.20
N GLN A 88 27.60 31.40 7.87
CA GLN A 88 27.79 30.80 9.17
C GLN A 88 26.95 31.58 10.20
N GLU A 89 25.95 30.94 10.81
CA GLU A 89 25.18 31.53 11.91
C GLU A 89 25.94 31.34 13.22
N ASP A 90 26.37 32.46 13.78
CA ASP A 90 26.92 32.58 15.11
C ASP A 90 25.77 32.41 16.12
N THR A 91 25.67 31.24 16.76
CA THR A 91 24.65 31.03 17.80
C THR A 91 25.15 31.62 19.11
N ASP A 92 24.83 32.90 19.34
CA ASP A 92 24.81 33.50 20.67
C ASP A 92 23.43 34.12 20.89
N VAL A 93 22.47 33.30 21.36
CA VAL A 93 21.17 33.78 21.83
C VAL A 93 20.80 33.07 23.11
N ASN A 94 20.58 33.91 24.11
CA ASN A 94 20.25 33.63 25.49
C ASN A 94 19.11 32.62 25.69
N ASP A 95 19.27 31.85 26.76
CA ASP A 95 18.33 30.89 27.35
C ASP A 95 17.14 31.63 27.98
N ASP A 96 16.16 32.02 27.16
CA ASP A 96 14.82 32.35 27.63
C ASP A 96 13.90 31.16 27.33
N LYS A 97 13.73 30.33 28.36
CA LYS A 97 12.77 29.23 28.41
C LYS A 97 11.35 29.74 28.11
N MET A 98 10.88 29.54 26.88
CA MET A 98 9.44 29.58 26.60
C MET A 98 8.76 28.39 27.27
N GLU A 99 7.80 28.68 28.13
CA GLU A 99 6.99 27.73 28.90
C GLU A 99 6.21 26.78 27.96
N VAL A 100 6.23 25.49 28.28
CA VAL A 100 5.92 24.38 27.37
C VAL A 100 4.50 23.84 27.61
N ASP A 101 3.47 24.69 27.56
CA ASP A 101 2.11 24.28 27.94
C ASP A 101 1.18 23.93 26.75
N ASP A 102 1.54 24.30 25.51
CA ASP A 102 0.64 24.14 24.34
C ASP A 102 0.82 22.85 23.53
N ILE A 103 1.78 21.97 23.87
CA ILE A 103 2.07 20.75 23.08
C ILE A 103 1.14 19.58 23.45
N ALA A 104 0.54 19.60 24.64
CA ALA A 104 -0.29 18.49 25.14
C ALA A 104 -1.65 18.37 24.43
N GLU A 105 -2.18 19.47 23.88
CA GLU A 105 -3.53 19.48 23.27
C GLU A 105 -3.54 18.85 21.86
N VAL A 106 -2.46 19.02 21.08
CA VAL A 106 -2.36 18.47 19.72
C VAL A 106 -2.17 16.95 19.73
N ALA A 107 -1.44 16.42 20.71
CA ALA A 107 -1.21 14.97 20.86
C ALA A 107 -2.49 14.20 21.23
N ASN A 108 -3.42 14.83 21.96
CA ASN A 108 -4.68 14.22 22.36
C ASN A 108 -5.68 14.06 21.20
N ILE A 109 -5.61 14.90 20.17
CA ILE A 109 -6.48 14.79 18.98
C ILE A 109 -6.09 13.57 18.14
N ASP A 110 -4.79 13.30 17.99
CA ASP A 110 -4.30 12.21 17.14
C ASP A 110 -4.57 10.83 17.77
N ALA A 111 -4.37 10.70 19.09
CA ALA A 111 -4.67 9.45 19.81
C ALA A 111 -6.17 9.07 19.74
N GLY A 112 -7.09 10.04 19.81
CA GLY A 112 -8.53 9.78 19.74
C GLY A 112 -9.01 9.28 18.38
N ILE A 113 -8.39 9.75 17.28
CA ILE A 113 -8.73 9.35 15.92
C ILE A 113 -8.33 7.90 15.65
N PHE A 114 -7.12 7.50 16.06
CA PHE A 114 -6.65 6.12 15.88
C PHE A 114 -7.36 5.13 16.80
N ASN A 115 -7.68 5.51 18.05
CA ASN A 115 -8.44 4.65 18.96
C ASN A 115 -9.86 4.34 18.43
N SER A 116 -10.54 5.32 17.83
CA SER A 116 -11.88 5.12 17.25
C SER A 116 -11.86 4.17 16.05
N PHE A 117 -10.80 4.21 15.24
CA PHE A 117 -10.64 3.30 14.12
C PHE A 117 -10.41 1.86 14.58
N ASP A 118 -9.51 1.65 15.54
CA ASP A 118 -9.20 0.32 16.06
C ASP A 118 -10.41 -0.35 16.73
N GLU A 119 -11.20 0.39 17.51
CA GLU A 119 -12.44 -0.14 18.11
C GLU A 119 -13.44 -0.60 17.04
N LYS A 120 -13.60 0.18 15.98
CA LYS A 120 -14.56 -0.12 14.90
C LYS A 120 -14.10 -1.31 14.06
N VAL A 121 -12.80 -1.42 13.79
CA VAL A 121 -12.20 -2.57 13.11
C VAL A 121 -12.36 -3.83 13.96
N ALA A 122 -12.01 -3.77 15.25
CA ALA A 122 -12.13 -4.89 16.18
C ALA A 122 -13.59 -5.38 16.30
N HIS A 123 -14.55 -4.46 16.48
CA HIS A 123 -15.98 -4.81 16.56
C HIS A 123 -16.48 -5.51 15.29
N ASN A 124 -16.12 -5.01 14.11
CA ASN A 124 -16.55 -5.59 12.84
C ASN A 124 -15.95 -6.99 12.61
N LEU A 125 -14.67 -7.19 12.93
CA LEU A 125 -14.03 -8.51 12.87
C LEU A 125 -14.69 -9.50 13.84
N GLN A 126 -14.98 -9.08 15.06
CA GLN A 126 -15.61 -9.95 16.06
C GLN A 126 -17.06 -10.29 15.70
N GLY A 127 -17.80 -9.33 15.15
CA GLY A 127 -19.16 -9.53 14.63
C GLY A 127 -19.21 -10.51 13.48
N MET A 128 -18.37 -10.33 12.45
CA MET A 128 -18.33 -11.21 11.28
C MET A 128 -17.87 -12.63 11.63
N ASN A 129 -16.80 -12.76 12.42
CA ASN A 129 -16.31 -14.06 12.87
C ASN A 129 -17.35 -14.77 13.75
N GLY A 130 -18.06 -14.04 14.61
CA GLY A 130 -19.16 -14.57 15.41
C GLY A 130 -20.32 -15.09 14.57
N GLN A 131 -20.72 -14.36 13.52
CA GLN A 131 -21.77 -14.82 12.61
C GLN A 131 -21.33 -16.05 11.80
N MET A 132 -20.09 -16.08 11.34
CA MET A 132 -19.54 -17.24 10.61
C MET A 132 -19.53 -18.49 11.50
N VAL A 133 -19.10 -18.37 12.76
CA VAL A 133 -19.10 -19.49 13.72
C VAL A 133 -20.52 -19.99 13.98
N LYS A 134 -21.50 -19.09 14.14
CA LYS A 134 -22.93 -19.47 14.28
C LYS A 134 -23.42 -20.25 13.07
N HIS A 135 -23.13 -19.79 11.84
CA HIS A 135 -23.51 -20.49 10.61
C HIS A 135 -22.82 -21.86 10.47
N ILE A 136 -21.55 -21.98 10.85
CA ILE A 136 -20.84 -23.28 10.83
C ILE A 136 -21.49 -24.25 11.81
N ARG A 137 -21.80 -23.79 13.03
CA ARG A 137 -22.49 -24.62 14.04
C ARG A 137 -23.89 -25.03 13.57
N GLN A 138 -24.66 -24.10 13.00
CA GLN A 138 -26.00 -24.39 12.49
C GLN A 138 -25.99 -25.38 11.33
N ARG A 139 -25.09 -25.22 10.36
CA ARG A 139 -24.94 -26.18 9.25
C ARG A 139 -24.55 -27.56 9.74
N ARG A 140 -23.64 -27.64 10.73
CA ARG A 140 -23.29 -28.93 11.37
C ARG A 140 -24.49 -29.55 12.10
N ALA A 141 -25.26 -28.77 12.86
CA ALA A 141 -26.45 -29.26 13.57
C ALA A 141 -27.54 -29.74 12.61
N GLN A 142 -27.80 -29.00 11.52
CA GLN A 142 -28.75 -29.39 10.46
C GLN A 142 -28.29 -30.66 9.74
N SER A 143 -26.99 -30.76 9.44
CA SER A 143 -26.40 -31.98 8.85
C SER A 143 -26.54 -33.18 9.77
N LEU A 144 -26.28 -33.02 11.07
CA LEU A 144 -26.43 -34.11 12.06
C LEU A 144 -27.91 -34.50 12.25
N ALA A 145 -28.83 -33.54 12.26
CA ALA A 145 -30.26 -33.82 12.33
C ALA A 145 -30.76 -34.54 11.06
N SER A 146 -30.26 -34.16 9.88
CA SER A 146 -30.57 -34.84 8.61
C SER A 146 -30.00 -36.26 8.54
N VAL A 147 -28.82 -36.51 9.13
CA VAL A 147 -28.27 -37.87 9.30
C VAL A 147 -29.12 -38.68 10.30
N LYS A 148 -29.53 -38.08 11.42
CA LYS A 148 -30.35 -38.77 12.43
C LYS A 148 -31.74 -39.14 11.91
N ASN A 149 -32.37 -38.29 11.12
CA ASN A 149 -33.66 -38.60 10.47
C ASN A 149 -33.56 -39.64 9.35
N ARG A 150 -32.37 -39.88 8.78
CA ARG A 150 -32.13 -41.01 7.86
C ARG A 150 -32.00 -42.32 8.62
N ASN A 151 -31.26 -42.35 9.73
CA ASN A 151 -31.10 -43.55 10.55
C ASN A 151 -32.40 -44.00 11.25
N ILE A 152 -33.30 -43.08 11.62
CA ILE A 152 -34.58 -43.47 12.26
C ILE A 152 -35.57 -44.10 11.27
N LYS A 153 -35.37 -43.95 9.95
CA LYS A 153 -36.22 -44.59 8.93
C LYS A 153 -35.74 -45.98 8.50
N GLU A 154 -34.61 -46.46 9.01
CA GLU A 154 -34.00 -47.72 8.57
C GLU A 154 -34.19 -48.90 9.53
N ASP A 155 -34.96 -48.75 10.62
CA ASP A 155 -35.22 -49.87 11.55
C ASP A 155 -36.42 -50.77 11.15
N ASP A 156 -37.15 -50.47 10.05
CA ASP A 156 -38.30 -51.27 9.59
C ASP A 156 -38.20 -51.75 8.11
N ALA A 157 -37.01 -51.78 7.49
CA ALA A 157 -36.88 -52.21 6.09
C ALA A 157 -35.75 -53.21 5.85
N ASN A 158 -36.13 -54.50 5.88
CA ASN A 158 -35.64 -55.65 5.10
C ASN A 158 -34.19 -55.59 4.53
N PRO A 159 -33.25 -56.44 5.00
CA PRO A 159 -31.85 -56.37 4.58
C PRO A 159 -31.63 -57.10 3.24
N SER A 160 -31.96 -56.45 2.13
CA SER A 160 -31.47 -56.88 0.81
C SER A 160 -31.51 -55.72 -0.17
N HIS A 161 -30.49 -54.85 -0.17
CA HIS A 161 -29.95 -54.18 -1.36
C HIS A 161 -28.81 -53.23 -0.98
N ILE A 162 -27.57 -53.75 -0.92
CA ILE A 162 -26.37 -52.91 -0.94
C ILE A 162 -26.06 -52.63 -2.41
N THR A 163 -26.56 -51.53 -2.96
CA THR A 163 -26.13 -51.08 -4.30
C THR A 163 -24.87 -50.22 -4.15
N SER A 164 -23.73 -50.83 -4.45
CA SER A 164 -22.43 -50.15 -4.55
C SER A 164 -22.47 -49.09 -5.67
N VAL A 165 -22.41 -47.81 -5.32
CA VAL A 165 -22.16 -46.73 -6.29
C VAL A 165 -20.66 -46.45 -6.33
N LYS A 166 -19.97 -47.06 -7.31
CA LYS A 166 -18.59 -46.72 -7.67
C LYS A 166 -18.58 -45.30 -8.26
N ARG A 167 -17.91 -44.35 -7.60
CA ARG A 167 -17.59 -43.04 -8.19
C ARG A 167 -16.50 -43.24 -9.25
N THR A 168 -16.84 -43.06 -10.52
CA THR A 168 -15.85 -42.85 -11.59
C THR A 168 -15.46 -41.37 -11.60
N VAL A 169 -14.16 -41.10 -11.49
CA VAL A 169 -13.61 -39.74 -11.62
C VAL A 169 -13.42 -39.45 -13.11
N SER A 170 -14.28 -38.62 -13.69
CA SER A 170 -14.13 -38.10 -15.05
C SER A 170 -13.18 -36.89 -15.02
N SER A 171 -11.93 -37.11 -15.44
CA SER A 171 -10.91 -36.06 -15.62
C SER A 171 -11.11 -35.41 -16.99
N GLN A 172 -11.98 -34.40 -17.08
CA GLN A 172 -12.11 -33.55 -18.26
C GLN A 172 -11.11 -32.38 -18.12
N HIS A 173 -9.92 -32.51 -18.70
CA HIS A 173 -9.01 -31.37 -18.92
C HIS A 173 -9.29 -30.77 -20.29
N PRO A 174 -9.68 -29.48 -20.40
CA PRO A 174 -9.74 -28.80 -21.69
C PRO A 174 -8.31 -28.45 -22.13
N GLY A 175 -7.88 -29.00 -23.27
CA GLY A 175 -6.56 -28.77 -23.83
C GLY A 175 -6.32 -27.29 -24.19
N MET A 176 -5.36 -26.66 -23.53
CA MET A 176 -4.81 -25.37 -23.96
C MET A 176 -3.92 -25.62 -25.18
N LYS A 177 -4.32 -25.10 -26.35
CA LYS A 177 -3.43 -25.00 -27.52
C LYS A 177 -2.39 -23.91 -27.25
N MET A 178 -1.11 -24.28 -27.34
CA MET A 178 0.01 -23.34 -27.28
C MET A 178 0.02 -22.46 -28.54
N PRO A 179 0.23 -21.14 -28.45
CA PRO A 179 0.41 -20.30 -29.62
C PRO A 179 1.79 -20.56 -30.25
N VAL A 180 1.81 -20.75 -31.57
CA VAL A 180 3.03 -20.90 -32.37
C VAL A 180 3.68 -19.52 -32.51
N LEU A 181 4.95 -19.39 -32.11
CA LEU A 181 5.76 -18.19 -32.31
C LEU A 181 6.12 -18.03 -33.80
N PRO A 182 6.07 -16.82 -34.38
CA PRO A 182 6.53 -16.59 -35.75
C PRO A 182 8.05 -16.72 -35.86
N ASP A 183 8.46 -17.43 -36.91
CA ASP A 183 9.85 -17.67 -37.32
C ASP A 183 10.42 -16.37 -37.91
N TYR A 184 11.36 -15.73 -37.22
CA TYR A 184 12.10 -14.59 -37.77
C TYR A 184 13.38 -15.13 -38.41
N GLY A 185 13.28 -15.43 -39.70
CA GLY A 185 14.43 -15.74 -40.55
C GLY A 185 15.34 -14.51 -40.73
N LEU A 186 16.65 -14.78 -40.74
CA LEU A 186 17.74 -13.88 -41.13
C LEU A 186 17.66 -13.48 -42.61
#